data_AF-A0A8T4EA82-F1
#
_entry.id   AF-A0A8T4EA82-F1
#
_cell.length_a   1.000
_cell.length_b   1.000
_cell.length_c   1.000
_cell.angle_alpha   90.00
_cell.angle_beta   90.00
_cell.angle_gamma   90.00
#
_symmetry.space_group_name_H-M   'P 1'
#
loop_
_entity.id
_entity.type
_entity.pdbx_description
1 polymer ?
#
loop_
_entity_poly.entity_id
_entity_poly.type
_entity_poly.pdbx_seq_one_letter_code
_entity_poly.pdbx_strand_id
1 'polypeptide(L)'
;MPELAADQTRVEWIDAAKGLGILSVIMVHSIIPVVNSITTTLSSFTIPLFFIMAGLTYKAERHRYDLKKFAISRGRQFLIPYFCLQTIMIILFYLLPDAVETHLTPNEVVFWFLYGSGPPLQSTHLWFLPVLYFGFLLFAVLDRL
;
A
#
# COMPACT_ATOMS: atom_id res chain seq x y z
N MET A 1 43.54 11.87 -7.22
CA MET A 1 42.40 11.56 -8.11
C MET A 1 41.17 11.47 -7.21
N PRO A 2 40.27 12.46 -7.22
CA PRO A 2 39.12 12.43 -6.32
C PRO A 2 38.11 11.40 -6.83
N GLU A 3 37.73 10.53 -5.91
CA GLU A 3 36.73 9.50 -5.99
C GLU A 3 35.38 10.12 -6.38
N LEU A 4 34.84 9.68 -7.53
CA LEU A 4 33.50 10.03 -7.98
C LEU A 4 32.49 9.46 -6.99
N ALA A 5 32.15 10.24 -5.96
CA ALA A 5 30.94 10.04 -5.19
C ALA A 5 29.78 10.13 -6.19
N ALA A 6 29.21 8.97 -6.54
CA ALA A 6 28.02 8.89 -7.37
C ALA A 6 26.93 9.75 -6.71
N ASP A 7 26.69 10.91 -7.32
CA ASP A 7 25.67 11.85 -6.90
C ASP A 7 24.32 11.12 -6.94
N GLN A 8 23.79 10.75 -5.76
CA GLN A 8 22.40 10.36 -5.64
C GLN A 8 21.57 11.65 -5.68
N THR A 9 21.51 12.27 -6.86
CA THR A 9 20.74 13.48 -7.09
C THR A 9 19.28 13.17 -6.76
N ARG A 10 18.82 13.67 -5.61
CA ARG A 10 17.41 13.52 -5.22
C ARG A 10 16.58 14.33 -6.20
N VAL A 11 15.62 13.67 -6.81
CA VAL A 11 14.75 14.29 -7.80
C VAL A 11 13.60 14.96 -7.06
N GLU A 12 13.64 16.29 -6.92
CA GLU A 12 12.69 17.06 -6.11
C GLU A 12 11.22 16.85 -6.53
N TRP A 13 10.95 16.72 -7.83
CA TRP A 13 9.59 16.48 -8.34
C TRP A 13 9.04 15.11 -7.90
N ILE A 14 9.90 14.11 -7.70
CA ILE A 14 9.49 12.80 -7.19
C ILE A 14 9.01 12.94 -5.75
N ASP A 15 9.72 13.71 -4.93
CA ASP A 15 9.32 13.91 -3.54
C ASP A 15 8.05 14.77 -3.42
N ALA A 16 7.88 15.77 -4.28
CA ALA A 16 6.62 16.52 -4.40
C ALA A 16 5.44 15.63 -4.81
N ALA A 17 5.62 14.74 -5.80
CA ALA A 17 4.59 13.82 -6.24
C ALA A 17 4.20 12.78 -5.16
N LYS A 18 5.16 12.30 -4.36
CA LYS A 18 4.86 11.45 -3.18
C LYS A 18 4.02 12.21 -2.16
N GLY A 19 4.39 13.47 -1.88
CA GLY A 19 3.63 14.33 -0.96
C GLY A 19 2.20 14.53 -1.43
N LEU A 20 2.00 14.84 -2.71
CA LEU A 20 0.68 15.00 -3.31
C LEU A 20 -0.14 13.69 -3.27
N GLY A 21 0.51 12.54 -3.49
CA GLY A 21 -0.10 11.23 -3.34
C GLY A 21 -0.61 10.98 -1.91
N ILE A 22 0.22 11.25 -0.89
CA ILE A 22 -0.16 11.09 0.52
C ILE A 22 -1.31 12.02 0.89
N LEU A 23 -1.27 13.29 0.48
CA LEU A 23 -2.36 14.24 0.74
C LEU A 23 -3.68 13.79 0.10
N SER A 24 -3.61 13.24 -1.11
CA SER A 24 -4.80 12.73 -1.82
C SER A 24 -5.41 11.53 -1.08
N VAL A 25 -4.59 10.63 -0.54
CA VAL A 25 -5.04 9.50 0.30
C VAL A 25 -5.73 9.99 1.57
N ILE A 26 -5.13 10.95 2.28
CA ILE A 26 -5.72 11.53 3.49
C ILE A 26 -7.08 12.15 3.16
N MET A 27 -7.17 12.91 2.06
CA MET A 27 -8.43 13.56 1.66
C MET A 27 -9.52 12.52 1.30
N VAL A 28 -9.16 11.45 0.59
CA VAL A 28 -10.09 10.35 0.28
C VAL A 28 -10.59 9.68 1.55
N HIS A 29 -9.74 9.45 2.57
CA HIS A 29 -10.16 8.80 3.81
C HIS A 29 -10.90 9.71 4.79
N SER A 30 -10.62 11.02 4.79
CA SER A 30 -11.25 11.99 5.71
C SER A 30 -12.68 12.39 5.33
N ILE A 31 -13.13 12.13 4.10
CA ILE A 31 -14.44 12.58 3.59
C ILE A 31 -15.50 11.46 3.62
N ILE A 32 -15.13 10.26 4.07
CA ILE A 32 -16.00 9.07 4.11
C ILE A 32 -16.95 9.22 5.30
N PRO A 33 -18.28 9.24 5.07
CA PRO A 33 -18.96 8.14 4.34
C PRO A 33 -19.58 8.50 2.99
N VAL A 34 -19.39 9.72 2.47
CA VAL A 34 -20.08 10.14 1.24
C VAL A 34 -19.22 9.84 0.01
N VAL A 35 -19.64 8.86 -0.79
CA VAL A 35 -19.13 8.68 -2.15
C VAL A 35 -19.59 9.89 -2.97
N ASN A 36 -18.68 10.81 -3.22
CA ASN A 36 -18.92 12.01 -4.01
C ASN A 36 -17.99 12.02 -5.22
N SER A 37 -18.25 12.91 -6.17
CA SER A 37 -17.42 13.04 -7.38
C SER A 37 -15.96 13.32 -7.05
N ILE A 38 -15.68 13.96 -5.90
CA ILE A 38 -14.35 14.32 -5.43
C ILE A 38 -13.57 13.08 -4.98
N THR A 39 -14.15 12.22 -4.14
CA THR A 39 -13.50 10.99 -3.65
C THR A 39 -13.26 10.00 -4.79
N THR A 40 -14.20 9.91 -5.74
CA THR A 40 -14.06 9.07 -6.94
C THR A 40 -12.92 9.56 -7.83
N THR A 41 -12.88 10.87 -8.11
CA THR A 41 -11.83 11.48 -8.95
C THR A 41 -10.46 11.34 -8.29
N LEU A 42 -10.33 11.71 -7.01
CA LEU A 42 -9.07 11.60 -6.29
C LEU A 42 -8.56 10.15 -6.23
N SER A 43 -9.44 9.19 -5.93
CA SER A 43 -9.05 7.77 -5.89
C SER A 43 -8.56 7.26 -7.25
N SER A 44 -9.19 7.69 -8.35
CA SER A 44 -8.79 7.29 -9.71
C SER A 44 -7.39 7.74 -10.11
N PHE A 45 -6.89 8.85 -9.55
CA PHE A 45 -5.53 9.33 -9.83
C PHE A 45 -4.52 8.87 -8.79
N THR A 46 -4.93 8.80 -7.53
CA THR A 46 -4.05 8.48 -6.41
C THR A 46 -3.45 7.09 -6.55
N ILE A 47 -4.28 6.07 -6.82
CA ILE A 47 -3.82 4.69 -6.91
C ILE A 47 -2.81 4.52 -8.08
N PRO A 48 -3.10 4.94 -9.32
CA PRO A 48 -2.13 4.87 -10.42
C PRO A 48 -0.85 5.68 -10.15
N LEU A 49 -0.96 6.87 -9.55
CA LEU A 49 0.19 7.70 -9.20
C LEU A 49 1.16 6.94 -8.27
N PHE A 50 0.64 6.27 -7.23
CA PHE A 50 1.50 5.48 -6.34
C PHE A 50 2.22 4.35 -7.08
N PHE A 51 1.57 3.66 -8.02
CA PHE A 51 2.23 2.62 -8.82
C PHE A 51 3.31 3.18 -9.74
N ILE A 52 3.06 4.31 -10.40
CA ILE A 52 4.06 4.97 -11.24
C ILE A 52 5.27 5.37 -10.40
N MET A 53 5.03 5.99 -9.24
CA MET A 53 6.09 6.42 -8.32
C MET A 53 6.88 5.23 -7.74
N ALA A 54 6.19 4.12 -7.44
CA ALA A 54 6.80 2.88 -7.01
C ALA A 54 7.73 2.30 -8.11
N GLY A 55 7.30 2.32 -9.37
CA GLY A 55 8.13 1.92 -10.52
C GLY A 55 9.31 2.87 -10.77
N LEU A 56 9.10 4.18 -10.72
CA LEU A 56 10.17 5.17 -10.92
C LEU A 56 11.27 5.10 -9.86
N THR A 57 10.90 4.74 -8.62
CA THR A 57 11.86 4.56 -7.53
C THR A 57 12.45 3.15 -7.46
N TYR A 58 12.04 2.26 -8.37
CA TYR A 58 12.58 0.91 -8.47
C TYR A 58 14.00 0.95 -9.07
N LYS A 59 15.00 0.72 -8.22
CA LYS A 59 16.39 0.54 -8.65
C LYS A 59 16.61 -0.90 -9.12
N ALA A 60 16.52 -1.12 -10.43
CA ALA A 60 16.69 -2.41 -11.09
C ALA A 60 18.07 -3.03 -10.84
N GLU A 61 19.13 -2.21 -10.86
CA GLU A 61 20.53 -2.66 -10.78
C GLU A 61 20.89 -3.42 -9.50
N ARG A 62 20.20 -3.16 -8.38
CA ARG A 62 20.51 -3.77 -7.09
C ARG A 62 19.86 -5.14 -6.87
N HIS A 63 18.88 -5.52 -7.69
CA HIS A 63 18.01 -6.68 -7.44
C HIS A 63 18.02 -7.72 -8.57
N ARG A 64 18.72 -7.45 -9.68
CA ARG A 64 18.80 -8.38 -10.82
C ARG A 64 19.27 -9.79 -10.44
N TYR A 65 20.15 -9.93 -9.46
CA TYR A 65 20.78 -11.22 -9.17
C TYR A 65 20.02 -12.12 -8.16
N ASP A 66 19.06 -11.61 -7.38
CA ASP A 66 18.41 -12.43 -6.33
C ASP A 66 16.94 -12.02 -6.05
N LEU A 67 16.00 -12.60 -6.82
CA LEU A 67 14.55 -12.41 -6.64
C LEU A 67 14.08 -12.81 -5.25
N LYS A 68 14.66 -13.87 -4.68
CA LYS A 68 14.24 -14.38 -3.37
C LYS A 68 14.55 -13.35 -2.29
N LYS A 69 15.76 -12.77 -2.31
CA LYS A 69 16.12 -11.68 -1.38
C LYS A 69 15.27 -10.43 -1.61
N PHE A 70 14.97 -10.08 -2.85
CA PHE A 70 14.07 -8.96 -3.15
C PHE A 70 12.66 -9.19 -2.60
N ALA A 71 12.06 -10.35 -2.88
CA ALA A 71 10.73 -10.72 -2.42
C ALA A 71 10.63 -10.73 -0.89
N ILE A 72 11.66 -11.24 -0.20
CA ILE A 72 11.70 -11.23 1.27
C ILE A 72 11.85 -9.80 1.80
N SER A 73 12.73 -8.98 1.22
CA SER A 73 12.94 -7.60 1.66
C SER A 73 11.69 -6.75 1.49
N ARG A 74 11.01 -6.85 0.33
CA ARG A 74 9.78 -6.12 0.06
C ARG A 74 8.60 -6.68 0.83
N GLY A 75 8.55 -8.00 1.03
CA GLY A 75 7.54 -8.64 1.86
C GLY A 75 7.63 -8.15 3.30
N ARG A 76 8.86 -8.05 3.84
CA ARG A 76 9.08 -7.45 5.16
C ARG A 76 8.64 -5.99 5.24
N GLN A 77 8.82 -5.23 4.15
CA GLN A 77 8.45 -3.82 4.10
C GLN A 77 6.93 -3.59 4.01
N PHE A 78 6.17 -4.45 3.33
CA PHE A 78 4.75 -4.23 3.04
C PHE A 78 3.81 -5.24 3.71
N LEU A 79 4.14 -6.54 3.70
CA LEU A 79 3.28 -7.59 4.25
C LEU A 79 3.32 -7.62 5.79
N ILE A 80 4.47 -7.38 6.42
CA ILE A 80 4.53 -7.32 7.89
C ILE A 80 3.65 -6.19 8.43
N PRO A 81 3.80 -4.91 8.01
CA PRO A 81 2.93 -3.86 8.50
C PRO A 81 1.46 -4.12 8.16
N TYR A 82 1.16 -4.73 7.00
CA TYR A 82 -0.19 -5.15 6.66
C TYR A 82 -0.77 -6.11 7.71
N PHE A 83 -0.12 -7.24 7.98
CA PHE A 83 -0.63 -8.22 8.93
C PHE A 83 -0.67 -7.69 10.36
N CYS A 84 0.31 -6.88 10.77
CA CYS A 84 0.30 -6.23 12.07
C CYS A 84 -0.89 -5.28 12.23
N LEU A 85 -1.11 -4.38 11.27
CA LEU A 85 -2.21 -3.42 11.31
C LEU A 85 -3.57 -4.12 11.23
N GLN A 86 -3.70 -5.13 10.37
CA GLN A 86 -4.94 -5.90 10.24
C GLN A 86 -5.28 -6.65 11.53
N THR A 87 -4.28 -7.21 12.21
CA THR A 87 -4.45 -7.87 13.51
C THR A 87 -4.91 -6.87 14.58
N ILE A 88 -4.29 -5.68 14.62
CA ILE A 88 -4.69 -4.60 15.53
C ILE A 88 -6.13 -4.17 15.27
N MET A 89 -6.54 -4.01 14.00
CA MET A 89 -7.91 -3.64 13.64
C MET A 89 -8.93 -4.68 14.09
N ILE A 90 -8.64 -5.98 13.88
CA ILE A 90 -9.52 -7.06 14.36
C ILE A 90 -9.65 -7.03 15.88
N ILE A 91 -8.54 -6.90 16.61
CA ILE A 91 -8.56 -6.81 18.07
C ILE A 91 -9.40 -5.61 18.53
N LEU A 92 -9.25 -4.46 17.87
CA LEU A 92 -10.00 -3.25 18.18
C LEU A 92 -11.51 -3.43 17.96
N PHE A 93 -11.90 -4.09 16.87
CA PHE A 93 -13.30 -4.39 16.56
C PHE A 93 -13.92 -5.35 17.59
N TYR A 94 -13.17 -6.36 18.05
CA TYR A 94 -13.64 -7.24 19.12
C TYR A 94 -13.75 -6.54 20.48
N LEU A 95 -12.89 -5.57 20.78
CA LEU A 95 -12.87 -4.87 22.06
C LEU A 95 -13.94 -3.77 22.16
N LEU A 96 -14.42 -3.25 21.03
CA LEU A 96 -15.38 -2.14 20.94
C LEU A 96 -16.69 -2.55 20.23
N PRO A 97 -17.42 -3.56 20.74
CA PRO A 97 -18.62 -4.09 20.08
C PRO A 97 -19.75 -3.04 19.96
N ASP A 98 -19.84 -2.09 20.88
CA ASP A 98 -20.89 -1.04 20.88
C ASP A 98 -20.67 0.04 19.81
N ALA A 99 -19.45 0.16 19.27
CA ALA A 99 -19.12 1.12 18.21
C ALA A 99 -19.17 0.49 16.81
N VAL A 100 -19.26 -0.84 16.73
CA VAL A 100 -18.90 -1.65 15.57
C VAL A 100 -19.87 -2.84 15.50
N GLU A 101 -21.01 -2.68 14.82
CA GLU A 101 -21.93 -3.79 14.56
C GLU A 101 -21.22 -4.88 13.74
N THR A 102 -20.75 -5.93 14.41
CA THR A 102 -19.96 -7.00 13.80
C THR A 102 -20.63 -8.35 14.02
N HIS A 103 -21.74 -8.56 13.31
CA HIS A 103 -22.29 -9.90 13.10
C HIS A 103 -21.55 -10.62 11.96
N LEU A 104 -20.23 -10.74 12.06
CA LEU A 104 -19.42 -11.44 11.06
C LEU A 104 -19.27 -12.92 11.41
N THR A 105 -19.50 -13.77 10.42
CA THR A 105 -19.17 -15.19 10.51
C THR A 105 -17.64 -15.39 10.50
N PRO A 106 -17.10 -16.48 11.07
CA PRO A 106 -15.67 -16.76 11.04
C PRO A 106 -15.07 -16.74 9.61
N ASN A 107 -15.84 -17.19 8.62
CA ASN A 107 -15.42 -17.19 7.22
C ASN A 107 -15.29 -15.77 6.65
N GLU A 108 -16.20 -14.87 7.01
CA GLU A 108 -16.15 -13.47 6.60
C GLU A 108 -14.98 -12.75 7.27
N VAL A 109 -14.68 -13.04 8.54
CA VAL A 109 -13.51 -12.48 9.22
C VAL A 109 -12.22 -12.86 8.48
N VAL A 110 -12.08 -14.13 8.09
CA VAL A 110 -10.91 -14.59 7.31
C VAL A 110 -10.87 -13.94 5.93
N PHE A 111 -12.02 -13.83 5.26
CA PHE A 111 -12.12 -13.17 3.96
C PHE A 111 -11.64 -11.72 4.03
N TRP A 112 -12.18 -10.93 4.96
CA TRP A 112 -11.81 -9.51 5.13
C TRP A 112 -10.36 -9.36 5.61
N PHE A 113 -9.86 -10.29 6.42
CA PHE A 113 -8.46 -10.33 6.83
C PHE A 113 -7.49 -10.56 5.66
N LEU A 114 -7.86 -11.39 4.69
CA LEU A 114 -7.03 -11.66 3.51
C LEU A 114 -7.21 -10.61 2.42
N TYR A 115 -8.44 -10.14 2.22
CA TYR A 115 -8.78 -9.13 1.23
C TYR A 115 -8.24 -7.75 1.62
N GLY A 116 -8.08 -7.47 2.92
CA GLY A 116 -7.51 -6.23 3.43
C GLY A 116 -8.46 -5.03 3.34
N SER A 117 -9.74 -5.30 3.05
CA SER A 117 -10.85 -4.40 3.34
C SER A 117 -11.54 -4.88 4.59
N GLY A 118 -12.01 -3.95 5.41
CA GLY A 118 -12.90 -4.28 6.51
C GLY A 118 -14.31 -4.55 5.99
N PRO A 119 -15.20 -5.04 6.88
CA PRO A 119 -16.60 -5.29 6.53
C PRO A 119 -17.29 -3.99 6.07
N PRO A 120 -18.45 -4.10 5.40
CA PRO A 120 -19.23 -2.93 4.99
C PRO A 120 -19.38 -1.96 6.16
N LEU A 121 -19.20 -0.65 5.91
CA LEU A 121 -19.19 0.44 6.91
C LEU A 121 -17.89 0.59 7.73
N GLN A 122 -16.96 -0.36 7.66
CA GLN A 122 -15.67 -0.33 8.39
C GLN A 122 -14.50 -0.64 7.47
N SER A 123 -14.55 -0.10 6.24
CA SER A 123 -13.53 -0.35 5.21
C SER A 123 -12.14 0.06 5.68
N THR A 124 -11.30 -0.92 5.97
CA THR A 124 -9.86 -0.71 6.05
C THR A 124 -9.31 -0.54 4.62
N HIS A 125 -8.41 0.41 4.41
CA HIS A 125 -7.78 0.63 3.11
C HIS A 125 -6.40 -0.04 3.03
N LEU A 126 -6.20 -1.07 3.85
CA LEU A 126 -4.95 -1.81 4.00
C LEU A 126 -4.66 -2.70 2.79
N TRP A 127 -5.68 -3.04 2.00
CA TRP A 127 -5.59 -3.80 0.74
C TRP A 127 -4.55 -3.23 -0.24
N PHE A 128 -4.24 -1.94 -0.17
CA PHE A 128 -3.24 -1.33 -1.03
C PHE A 128 -1.82 -1.89 -0.80
N LEU A 129 -1.46 -2.26 0.44
CA LEU A 129 -0.14 -2.81 0.79
C LEU A 129 0.18 -4.15 0.10
N PRO A 130 -0.68 -5.20 0.17
CA PRO A 130 -0.42 -6.44 -0.53
C PRO A 130 -0.45 -6.27 -2.05
N VAL A 131 -1.35 -5.42 -2.60
CA VAL A 131 -1.35 -5.15 -4.05
C VAL A 131 -0.03 -4.49 -4.49
N LEU A 132 0.51 -3.54 -3.72
CA LEU A 132 1.80 -2.94 -4.01
C LEU A 132 2.94 -3.97 -3.97
N TYR A 133 2.91 -4.88 -2.99
CA TYR A 133 3.88 -5.98 -2.90
C TYR A 133 3.84 -6.89 -4.14
N PHE A 134 2.64 -7.37 -4.53
CA PHE A 134 2.50 -8.21 -5.71
C PHE A 134 2.81 -7.46 -7.00
N GLY A 135 2.51 -6.17 -7.08
CA GLY A 135 2.91 -5.31 -8.20
C GLY A 135 4.43 -5.24 -8.35
N PHE A 136 5.17 -5.07 -7.25
CA PHE A 136 6.63 -5.13 -7.27
C PHE A 136 7.18 -6.50 -7.68
N LEU A 137 6.56 -7.60 -7.22
CA LEU A 137 6.94 -8.94 -7.63
C LEU A 137 6.72 -9.15 -9.13
N LEU A 138 5.57 -8.73 -9.65
CA LEU A 138 5.26 -8.79 -11.08
C LEU A 138 6.29 -8.00 -11.90
N PHE A 139 6.59 -6.76 -11.47
CA PHE A 139 7.60 -5.94 -12.14
C PHE A 139 8.98 -6.60 -12.15
N ALA A 140 9.38 -7.22 -11.03
CA ALA A 140 10.65 -7.91 -10.93
C ALA A 140 10.73 -9.20 -11.78
N VAL A 141 9.59 -9.85 -12.03
CA VAL A 141 9.51 -10.98 -12.97
C VAL A 141 9.58 -10.48 -14.42
N LEU A 142 8.87 -9.39 -14.75
CA LEU A 142 8.88 -8.80 -16.09
C LEU A 142 10.26 -8.25 -16.48
N ASP A 143 11.02 -7.65 -15.57
CA ASP A 143 12.40 -7.18 -15.82
C ASP A 143 13.38 -8.33 -16.13
N ARG A 144 12.97 -9.59 -15.93
CA ARG A 144 13.78 -10.79 -16.19
C ARG A 144 13.40 -11.57 -17.45
N LEU A 145 12.26 -11.24 -18.06
CA LEU A 145 11.84 -11.79 -19.35
C LEU A 145 12.55 -11.04 -20.49
#